data_AF-A0A7V9H912-F1
#
_entry.id   AF-A0A7V9H912-F1
#
_cell.length_a   1.000
_cell.length_b   1.000
_cell.length_c   1.000
_cell.angle_alpha   90.00
_cell.angle_beta   90.00
_cell.angle_gamma   90.00
#
_symmetry.space_group_name_H-M   'P 1'
#
loop_
_entity.id
_entity.type
_entity.pdbx_description
1 polymer ?
#
loop_
_entity_poly.entity_id
_entity_poly.type
_entity_poly.pdbx_seq_one_letter_code
_entity_poly.pdbx_strand_id
1 'polypeptide(L)' 'RWGSPEDAARLVAWLLCDDARWITGQVINSEGGFRR' A
#
# COMPACT_ATOMS: atom_id res chain seq x y z
N ARG A 1 8.35 -5.00 -13.73
CA ARG A 1 8.74 -5.95 -12.65
C ARG A 1 7.47 -6.57 -12.11
N TRP A 2 7.45 -7.88 -11.83
CA TRP A 2 6.33 -8.49 -11.13
C TRP A 2 6.32 -8.05 -9.66
N GLY A 3 5.14 -7.76 -9.13
CA GLY A 3 4.97 -7.52 -7.71
C GLY A 3 5.23 -8.79 -6.92
N SER A 4 5.73 -8.63 -5.70
CA SER A 4 5.90 -9.70 -4.73
C SER A 4 4.85 -9.57 -3.61
N PRO A 5 4.46 -10.66 -2.93
CA PRO A 5 3.58 -10.58 -1.76
C PRO A 5 4.06 -9.56 -0.71
N GLU A 6 5.37 -9.40 -0.59
CA GLU A 6 6.03 -8.47 0.32
C GLU A 6 5.71 -7.01 -0.01
N ASP A 7 5.43 -6.67 -1.27
CA ASP A 7 5.09 -5.30 -1.66
C ASP A 7 3.73 -4.89 -1.06
N ALA A 8 2.73 -5.80 -1.10
CA ALA A 8 1.44 -5.57 -0.46
C ALA A 8 1.54 -5.58 1.06
N ALA A 9 2.32 -6.51 1.63
CA ALA A 9 2.51 -6.61 3.08
C ALA A 9 3.14 -5.32 3.67
N ARG A 10 4.12 -4.72 2.98
CA ARG A 10 4.72 -3.45 3.40
C ARG A 10 3.72 -2.29 3.38
N LEU A 11 2.86 -2.22 2.35
CA LEU A 11 1.82 -1.21 2.29
C LEU A 11 0.84 -1.35 3.46
N VAL A 12 0.39 -2.59 3.74
CA VAL A 12 -0.48 -2.86 4.88
C VAL A 12 0.20 -2.52 6.20
N ALA A 13 1.46 -2.90 6.39
CA ALA A 13 2.21 -2.59 7.59
C ALA A 13 2.32 -1.08 7.83
N TRP A 14 2.58 -0.29 6.79
CA TRP A 14 2.59 1.17 6.89
C TRP A 14 1.22 1.77 7.23
N LEU A 15 0.13 1.22 6.68
CA LEU A 15 -1.23 1.66 7.02
C LEU A 15 -1.60 1.45 8.49
N LEU A 16 -0.88 0.58 9.21
CA LEU A 16 -1.06 0.34 10.65
C LEU A 16 -0.20 1.25 11.53
N CYS A 17 0.63 2.13 10.96
CA CYS A 17 1.45 3.08 11.70
C CYS A 17 0.70 4.40 11.97
N ASP A 18 1.15 5.14 12.99
CA ASP A 18 0.57 6.44 13.37
C ASP A 18 0.57 7.47 12.25
N ASP A 19 1.56 7.40 11.35
CA ASP A 19 1.69 8.27 10.18
C ASP A 19 0.50 8.15 9.21
N ALA A 20 -0.16 7.00 9.19
CA ALA A 20 -1.31 6.71 8.35
C ALA A 20 -2.65 6.96 9.05
N ARG A 21 -2.67 7.39 10.32
CA ARG A 21 -3.91 7.46 11.15
C ARG A 21 -5.03 8.34 10.59
N TRP A 22 -4.68 9.29 9.73
CA TRP A 22 -5.62 10.24 9.13
C TRP A 22 -6.22 9.72 7.81
N ILE A 23 -5.75 8.57 7.31
CA ILE A 23 -6.18 7.98 6.05
C ILE A 23 -7.36 7.05 6.31
N THR A 24 -8.53 7.41 5.79
CA THR A 24 -9.74 6.58 5.85
C THR A 24 -10.57 6.73 4.59
N GLY A 25 -11.31 5.68 4.22
CA GLY A 25 -12.15 5.64 3.01
C GLY A 25 -11.40 5.63 1.68
N GLN A 26 -10.06 5.48 1.70
CA GLN A 26 -9.23 5.50 0.50
C GLN A 26 -8.92 4.09 -0.01
N VAL A 27 -8.75 3.95 -1.32
CA VAL A 27 -8.21 2.75 -1.96
C VAL A 27 -6.78 3.06 -2.44
N ILE A 28 -5.81 2.28 -2.00
CA ILE A 28 -4.39 2.47 -2.35
C ILE A 28 -3.88 1.24 -3.10
N ASN A 29 -3.32 1.45 -4.29
CA ASN A 29 -2.83 0.36 -5.14
C ASN A 29 -1.35 0.06 -4.91
N SER A 30 -1.03 -1.19 -4.57
CA SER A 30 0.34 -1.72 -4.54
C SER A 30 0.68 -2.43 -5.86
N GLU A 31 0.67 -1.70 -6.98
CA GLU A 31 0.80 -2.28 -8.33
C GLU A 31 2.10 -1.89 -9.07
N GLY A 32 3.04 -1.24 -8.40
CA GLY A 32 4.32 -0.84 -9.02
C GLY A 32 4.18 0.10 -10.23
N GLY A 33 3.05 0.80 -10.36
CA GLY A 33 2.76 1.69 -11.48
C GLY A 33 2.12 1.02 -12.70
N PHE A 34 1.63 -0.22 -12.58
CA PHE A 34 1.10 -0.99 -13.71
C PHE A 34 -0.09 -0.33 -14.44
N ARG A 35 -0.96 0.40 -13.75
CA ARG A 35 -2.10 1.13 -14.35
C ARG A 35 -1.98 2.65 -14.24
N ARG A 36 -0.76 3.18 -14.32
CA ARG A 36 -0.52 4.63 -14.43
C ARG A 36 -0.31 5.05 -15.86
#